data_AF-R7LWJ7-F1
#
_entry.id   AF-R7LWJ7-F1
#
_cell.length_a   1.000
_cell.length_b   1.000
_cell.length_c   1.000
_cell.angle_alpha   90.00
_cell.angle_beta   90.00
_cell.angle_gamma   90.00
#
_symmetry.space_group_name_H-M   'P 1'
#
loop_
_entity.id
_entity.type
_entity.pdbx_description
1 polymer ?
#
loop_
_entity_poly.entity_id
_entity_poly.type
_entity_poly.pdbx_seq_one_letter_code
_entity_poly.pdbx_strand_id
1 'polypeptide(L)'
;MINEKDITFICAGKIFFKHNLTFRCLRSIRRFFPNSKIILSTWDGEYHKKLSKYADEVIYNQEPENIGSTCLPECDWYPKENSYNRQQVLVSTALKVCNTKYVVKFRTDFIFKKNCFIKFYETFLDVLGCEASIFKQKVLIYSCGTINPKVTNLPLPHHPSDLFFFGLTEDINLIYDGRFISKDLANYYLNHNEYNPALFNHLYTPEQFLWLQLLDKLNITYKKPKNYFEINERIAQETLYLFSSNFIVLDQPHLGFKSKFDKKFKYKDKKTRFLTTKHFLDFYKYIFGSSEKLEHLCRYEKVFYDYNCSLTSISKHMKILFKYLGFPIEILVMIYYSLLTLFLKIRLLYNEIISYNKCSNDE
;
A
#
# COMPACT_ATOMS: atom_id res chain seq x y z
N MET A 1 -4.64 1.63 22.51
CA MET A 1 -5.32 1.08 21.33
C MET A 1 -5.88 2.24 20.51
N ILE A 2 -5.65 2.26 19.20
CA ILE A 2 -6.10 3.31 18.27
C ILE A 2 -7.62 3.21 18.11
N ASN A 3 -8.33 4.31 18.37
CA ASN A 3 -9.78 4.37 18.22
C ASN A 3 -10.16 4.91 16.84
N GLU A 4 -11.24 4.39 16.25
CA GLU A 4 -11.76 4.86 14.95
C GLU A 4 -12.08 6.36 14.93
N LYS A 5 -12.52 6.93 16.07
CA LYS A 5 -12.82 8.36 16.19
C LYS A 5 -11.59 9.24 16.02
N ASP A 6 -10.39 8.67 16.23
CA ASP A 6 -9.11 9.36 16.11
C ASP A 6 -8.53 9.22 14.68
N ILE A 7 -9.31 8.69 13.73
CA ILE A 7 -8.92 8.45 12.34
C ILE A 7 -9.78 9.30 11.40
N THR A 8 -9.12 9.98 10.46
CA THR A 8 -9.76 10.56 9.28
C THR A 8 -9.34 9.78 8.03
N PHE A 9 -10.31 9.42 7.18
CA PHE A 9 -10.06 8.87 5.86
C PHE A 9 -10.06 9.98 4.82
N ILE A 10 -8.91 10.21 4.18
CA ILE A 10 -8.78 11.06 3.00
C ILE A 10 -8.91 10.17 1.77
N CYS A 11 -10.07 10.22 1.12
CA CYS A 11 -10.29 9.57 -0.17
C CYS A 11 -9.89 10.54 -1.28
N ALA A 12 -8.71 10.34 -1.88
CA ALA A 12 -8.16 11.22 -2.90
C ALA A 12 -8.27 10.62 -4.31
N GLY A 13 -8.80 11.40 -5.25
CA GLY A 13 -8.80 11.08 -6.67
C GLY A 13 -10.07 11.50 -7.40
N LYS A 14 -10.12 11.20 -8.69
CA LYS A 14 -11.30 11.44 -9.51
C LYS A 14 -12.51 10.62 -9.06
N ILE A 15 -13.69 11.09 -9.42
CA ILE A 15 -14.95 10.37 -9.18
C ILE A 15 -15.20 9.35 -10.29
N PHE A 16 -15.30 8.08 -9.88
CA PHE A 16 -15.62 6.98 -10.77
C PHE A 16 -17.12 6.68 -10.74
N PHE A 17 -17.87 7.28 -11.66
CA PHE A 17 -19.30 7.01 -11.85
C PHE A 17 -19.58 5.60 -12.39
N LYS A 18 -18.65 5.04 -13.18
CA LYS A 18 -18.76 3.66 -13.69
C LYS A 18 -18.87 2.67 -12.52
N HIS A 19 -19.95 1.87 -12.52
CA HIS A 19 -20.32 0.94 -11.44
C HIS A 19 -20.39 1.58 -10.03
N ASN A 20 -20.59 2.90 -9.96
CA ASN A 20 -20.62 3.68 -8.72
C ASN A 20 -19.42 3.41 -7.80
N LEU A 21 -18.22 3.29 -8.38
CA LEU A 21 -17.06 2.79 -7.67
C LEU A 21 -16.67 3.69 -6.49
N THR A 22 -16.63 5.02 -6.68
CA THR A 22 -16.36 5.97 -5.59
C THR A 22 -17.40 5.90 -4.49
N PHE A 23 -18.70 5.80 -4.83
CA PHE A 23 -19.76 5.64 -3.82
C PHE A 23 -19.61 4.34 -3.04
N ARG A 24 -19.18 3.25 -3.70
CA ARG A 24 -18.91 1.97 -3.03
C ARG A 24 -17.68 2.04 -2.13
N CYS A 25 -16.66 2.81 -2.51
CA CYS A 25 -15.51 3.12 -1.67
C CYS A 25 -15.98 3.81 -0.37
N LEU A 26 -16.62 4.98 -0.48
CA LEU A 26 -17.06 5.76 0.68
C LEU A 26 -18.03 4.98 1.56
N ARG A 27 -19.01 4.28 0.96
CA ARG A 27 -19.95 3.42 1.71
C ARG A 27 -19.25 2.28 2.42
N SER A 28 -18.17 1.73 1.87
CA SER A 28 -17.42 0.68 2.55
C SER A 28 -16.69 1.22 3.77
N ILE A 29 -16.13 2.42 3.71
CA ILE A 29 -15.49 3.06 4.86
C ILE A 29 -16.55 3.29 5.94
N ARG A 30 -17.68 3.92 5.61
CA ARG A 30 -18.80 4.12 6.56
C ARG A 30 -19.28 2.84 7.22
N ARG A 31 -19.27 1.72 6.50
CA ARG A 31 -19.68 0.43 7.03
C ARG A 31 -18.67 -0.15 8.03
N PHE A 32 -17.37 -0.01 7.76
CA PHE A 32 -16.31 -0.67 8.54
C PHE A 32 -15.65 0.24 9.58
N PHE A 33 -15.83 1.56 9.45
CA PHE A 33 -15.30 2.62 10.30
C PHE A 33 -16.37 3.71 10.50
N PRO A 34 -17.51 3.38 11.12
CA PRO A 34 -18.65 4.29 11.23
C PRO A 34 -18.33 5.59 11.96
N ASN A 35 -17.38 5.56 12.89
CA ASN A 35 -17.03 6.71 13.75
C ASN A 35 -15.88 7.56 13.21
N SER A 36 -15.25 7.17 12.10
CA SER A 36 -14.15 7.93 11.50
C SER A 36 -14.66 9.05 10.61
N LYS A 37 -13.95 10.19 10.57
CA LYS A 37 -14.24 11.26 9.60
C LYS A 37 -13.89 10.78 8.19
N ILE A 38 -14.66 11.15 7.17
CA ILE A 38 -14.33 10.91 5.76
C ILE A 38 -14.30 12.24 5.01
N ILE A 39 -13.14 12.54 4.43
CA ILE A 39 -12.91 13.67 3.54
C ILE A 39 -12.72 13.11 2.14
N LEU A 40 -13.57 13.51 1.21
CA LEU A 40 -13.38 13.25 -0.21
C LEU A 40 -12.65 14.44 -0.83
N SER A 41 -11.44 14.23 -1.31
CA SER A 41 -10.69 15.26 -2.05
C SER A 41 -10.67 14.91 -3.52
N THR A 42 -11.22 15.79 -4.34
CA THR A 42 -11.50 15.54 -5.75
C THR A 42 -11.36 16.82 -6.59
N TRP A 43 -11.64 16.74 -7.89
CA TRP A 43 -11.46 17.87 -8.81
C TRP A 43 -12.69 18.77 -8.89
N ASP A 44 -12.45 20.06 -9.07
CA ASP A 44 -13.47 21.02 -9.43
C ASP A 44 -14.22 20.56 -10.70
N GLY A 45 -15.54 20.78 -10.74
CA GLY A 45 -16.42 20.25 -11.79
C GLY A 45 -16.91 18.81 -11.59
N GLU A 46 -16.33 18.00 -10.69
CA GLU A 46 -16.82 16.64 -10.37
C GLU A 46 -17.97 16.64 -9.32
N TYR A 47 -18.90 17.57 -9.43
CA TYR A 47 -20.00 17.72 -8.47
C TYR A 47 -21.01 16.58 -8.56
N HIS A 48 -21.43 16.06 -7.39
CA HIS A 48 -22.53 15.12 -7.34
C HIS A 48 -23.28 15.15 -6.00
N LYS A 49 -24.60 15.40 -6.05
CA LYS A 49 -25.47 15.60 -4.87
C LYS A 49 -25.45 14.46 -3.84
N LYS A 50 -25.12 13.23 -4.25
CA LYS A 50 -25.06 12.07 -3.33
C LYS A 50 -23.73 11.94 -2.57
N LEU A 51 -22.72 12.77 -2.82
CA LEU A 51 -21.41 12.63 -2.17
C LEU A 51 -21.47 12.99 -0.68
N SER A 52 -22.20 14.07 -0.34
CA SER A 52 -22.46 14.50 1.04
C SER A 52 -23.20 13.47 1.90
N LYS A 53 -23.82 12.45 1.28
CA LYS A 53 -24.42 11.33 2.00
C LYS A 53 -23.37 10.37 2.59
N TYR A 54 -22.17 10.33 2.02
CA TYR A 54 -21.16 9.32 2.36
C TYR A 54 -19.84 9.91 2.86
N ALA A 55 -19.50 11.14 2.49
CA ALA A 55 -18.37 11.89 3.02
C ALA A 55 -18.89 13.01 3.94
N ASP A 56 -18.17 13.29 5.03
CA ASP A 56 -18.49 14.41 5.93
C ASP A 56 -18.09 15.73 5.30
N GLU A 57 -17.05 15.71 4.48
CA GLU A 57 -16.50 16.87 3.80
C GLU A 57 -16.06 16.50 2.39
N VAL A 58 -16.30 17.41 1.44
CA VAL A 58 -15.87 17.26 0.05
C VAL A 58 -15.07 18.49 -0.35
N ILE A 59 -13.82 18.28 -0.75
CA ILE A 59 -12.91 19.33 -1.19
C ILE A 59 -12.77 19.24 -2.71
N TYR A 60 -13.09 20.34 -3.37
CA TYR A 60 -12.96 20.51 -4.80
C TYR A 60 -11.69 21.30 -5.08
N ASN A 61 -10.76 20.68 -5.81
CA ASN A 61 -9.45 21.24 -6.11
C ASN A 61 -9.37 21.66 -7.56
N GLN A 62 -8.71 22.78 -7.81
CA GLN A 62 -8.25 23.09 -9.17
C GLN A 62 -7.17 22.07 -9.56
N GLU A 63 -7.34 21.47 -10.73
CA GLU A 63 -6.37 20.50 -11.24
C GLU A 63 -5.08 21.23 -11.65
N PRO A 64 -3.90 20.80 -11.16
CA PRO A 64 -2.65 21.42 -11.57
C PRO A 64 -2.36 21.14 -13.05
N GLU A 65 -1.52 21.98 -13.67
CA GLU A 65 -1.08 21.79 -15.04
C GLU A 65 -0.51 20.37 -15.25
N ASN A 66 -0.86 19.75 -16.38
CA ASN A 66 -0.31 18.46 -16.75
C ASN A 66 1.19 18.62 -17.05
N ILE A 67 2.01 17.90 -16.29
CA ILE A 67 3.47 17.91 -16.39
C ILE A 67 4.03 16.94 -17.44
N GLY A 68 3.17 16.26 -18.19
CA GLY A 68 3.54 15.36 -19.28
C GLY A 68 3.15 13.89 -19.04
N SER A 69 3.52 13.06 -20.00
CA SER A 69 3.30 11.61 -19.95
C SER A 69 4.31 10.93 -19.03
N THR A 70 3.88 9.87 -18.36
CA THR A 70 4.69 8.98 -17.50
C THR A 70 5.73 8.21 -18.33
N CYS A 71 5.40 7.89 -19.57
CA CYS A 71 6.23 7.13 -20.49
C CYS A 71 6.43 7.88 -21.80
N LEU A 72 7.47 7.48 -22.55
CA LEU A 72 7.78 7.97 -23.88
C LEU A 72 6.78 7.42 -24.92
N PRO A 73 6.63 8.05 -26.11
CA PRO A 73 5.71 7.63 -27.16
C PRO A 73 5.87 6.18 -27.64
N GLU A 74 7.07 5.62 -27.51
CA GLU A 74 7.40 4.25 -27.92
C GLU A 74 6.84 3.19 -26.94
N CYS A 75 6.32 3.60 -25.79
CA CYS A 75 5.75 2.69 -24.80
C CYS A 75 4.27 2.41 -25.09
N ASP A 76 3.84 1.14 -25.04
CA ASP A 76 2.43 0.73 -25.25
C ASP A 76 1.40 1.42 -24.32
N TRP A 77 1.88 2.03 -23.25
CA TRP A 77 1.08 2.63 -22.19
C TRP A 77 0.89 4.12 -22.44
N TYR A 78 1.50 4.66 -23.51
CA TYR A 78 1.40 6.05 -23.91
C TYR A 78 0.01 6.36 -24.54
N PRO A 79 -0.56 7.56 -24.30
CA PRO A 79 -0.16 8.57 -23.32
C PRO A 79 -0.80 8.29 -21.95
N LYS A 80 -0.01 7.82 -20.98
CA LYS A 80 -0.44 7.77 -19.57
C LYS A 80 0.15 8.95 -18.82
N GLU A 81 -0.68 9.87 -18.40
CA GLU A 81 -0.25 11.08 -17.70
C GLU A 81 0.46 10.79 -16.37
N ASN A 82 1.45 11.63 -16.04
CA ASN A 82 2.06 11.64 -14.73
C ASN A 82 1.08 12.23 -13.70
N SER A 83 0.90 11.54 -12.57
CA SER A 83 -0.11 11.89 -11.56
C SER A 83 0.49 12.50 -10.29
N TYR A 84 1.80 12.74 -10.22
CA TYR A 84 2.47 13.17 -8.99
C TYR A 84 1.87 14.47 -8.41
N ASN A 85 1.88 15.58 -9.18
CA ASN A 85 1.36 16.87 -8.70
C ASN A 85 -0.12 16.78 -8.31
N ARG A 86 -0.89 15.98 -9.05
CA ARG A 86 -2.29 15.74 -8.75
C ARG A 86 -2.49 15.06 -7.40
N GLN A 87 -1.69 14.05 -7.09
CA GLN A 87 -1.73 13.40 -5.78
C GLN A 87 -1.34 14.36 -4.66
N GLN A 88 -0.33 15.20 -4.88
CA GLN A 88 0.09 16.22 -3.92
C GLN A 88 -1.03 17.22 -3.62
N VAL A 89 -1.67 17.79 -4.65
CA VAL A 89 -2.82 18.70 -4.46
C VAL A 89 -3.95 18.02 -3.70
N LEU A 90 -4.41 16.85 -4.15
CA LEU A 90 -5.57 16.19 -3.56
C LEU A 90 -5.35 15.80 -2.10
N VAL A 91 -4.16 15.32 -1.74
CA VAL A 91 -3.90 14.84 -0.37
C VAL A 91 -3.54 16.01 0.55
N SER A 92 -2.65 16.92 0.14
CA SER A 92 -2.19 18.03 1.00
C SER A 92 -3.32 18.99 1.38
N THR A 93 -4.26 19.28 0.47
CA THR A 93 -5.41 20.15 0.75
C THR A 93 -6.37 19.52 1.76
N ALA A 94 -6.60 18.21 1.67
CA ALA A 94 -7.41 17.48 2.64
C ALA A 94 -6.73 17.32 4.00
N LEU A 95 -5.40 17.21 4.04
CA LEU A 95 -4.66 17.18 5.29
C LEU A 95 -4.76 18.50 6.07
N LYS A 96 -4.89 19.64 5.40
CA LYS A 96 -5.04 20.96 6.06
C LYS A 96 -6.30 21.09 6.93
N VAL A 97 -7.33 20.28 6.66
CA VAL A 97 -8.59 20.25 7.43
C VAL A 97 -8.74 18.98 8.28
N CYS A 98 -7.66 18.19 8.38
CA CYS A 98 -7.60 16.96 9.15
C CYS A 98 -7.08 17.24 10.56
N ASN A 99 -7.95 17.14 11.56
CA ASN A 99 -7.63 17.43 12.97
C ASN A 99 -7.48 16.17 13.85
N THR A 100 -7.67 14.98 13.28
CA THR A 100 -7.55 13.73 14.02
C THR A 100 -6.08 13.31 14.17
N LYS A 101 -5.77 12.52 15.19
CA LYS A 101 -4.40 12.04 15.46
C LYS A 101 -3.84 11.20 14.31
N TYR A 102 -4.66 10.34 13.72
CA TYR A 102 -4.30 9.46 12.64
C TYR A 102 -5.05 9.80 11.35
N VAL A 103 -4.43 9.49 10.22
CA VAL A 103 -5.04 9.66 8.90
C VAL A 103 -4.80 8.44 8.03
N VAL A 104 -5.80 8.11 7.21
CA VAL A 104 -5.68 7.13 6.12
C VAL A 104 -5.71 7.88 4.80
N LYS A 105 -4.61 7.87 4.05
CA LYS A 105 -4.63 8.24 2.63
C LYS A 105 -5.14 7.06 1.84
N PHE A 106 -6.31 7.23 1.23
CA PHE A 106 -7.00 6.19 0.48
C PHE A 106 -7.35 6.63 -0.93
N ARG A 107 -7.48 5.65 -1.82
CA ARG A 107 -7.88 5.90 -3.21
C ARG A 107 -9.40 5.79 -3.35
N THR A 108 -9.98 6.66 -4.18
CA THR A 108 -11.43 6.66 -4.48
C THR A 108 -11.91 5.39 -5.20
N ASP A 109 -10.99 4.54 -5.70
CA ASP A 109 -11.29 3.31 -6.40
C ASP A 109 -11.06 2.01 -5.61
N PHE A 110 -10.75 2.11 -4.31
CA PHE A 110 -10.55 0.95 -3.42
C PHE A 110 -11.79 0.70 -2.53
N ILE A 111 -12.01 -0.54 -2.10
CA ILE A 111 -13.21 -0.90 -1.33
C ILE A 111 -12.84 -1.74 -0.11
N PHE A 112 -13.12 -1.25 1.09
CA PHE A 112 -12.97 -2.02 2.32
C PHE A 112 -13.92 -3.23 2.38
N LYS A 113 -13.43 -4.29 3.02
CA LYS A 113 -14.12 -5.56 3.27
C LYS A 113 -14.05 -5.97 4.74
N LYS A 114 -13.11 -5.40 5.51
CA LYS A 114 -12.86 -5.64 6.93
C LYS A 114 -12.17 -4.39 7.51
N ASN A 115 -12.16 -4.25 8.83
CA ASN A 115 -11.47 -3.20 9.58
C ASN A 115 -10.18 -3.68 10.28
N CYS A 116 -9.61 -4.80 9.84
CA CYS A 116 -8.53 -5.48 10.55
C CYS A 116 -7.16 -4.76 10.51
N PHE A 117 -6.95 -3.78 9.63
CA PHE A 117 -5.62 -3.18 9.45
C PHE A 117 -5.14 -2.45 10.71
N ILE A 118 -6.04 -1.87 11.51
CA ILE A 118 -5.68 -1.16 12.75
C ILE A 118 -5.02 -2.14 13.72
N LYS A 119 -5.65 -3.30 13.94
CA LYS A 119 -5.11 -4.35 14.81
C LYS A 119 -3.75 -4.85 14.32
N PHE A 120 -3.61 -5.10 13.02
CA PHE A 120 -2.31 -5.51 12.45
C PHE A 120 -1.25 -4.42 12.63
N TYR A 121 -1.61 -3.16 12.42
CA TYR A 121 -0.69 -2.05 12.61
C TYR A 121 -0.19 -1.97 14.05
N GLU A 122 -1.08 -2.08 15.03
CA GLU A 122 -0.70 -2.09 16.46
C GLU A 122 0.19 -3.27 16.81
N THR A 123 -0.16 -4.48 16.37
CA THR A 123 0.68 -5.67 16.56
C THR A 123 2.07 -5.50 15.95
N PHE A 124 2.16 -4.95 14.74
CA PHE A 124 3.46 -4.72 14.10
C PHE A 124 4.25 -3.62 14.79
N LEU A 125 3.61 -2.54 15.26
CA LEU A 125 4.29 -1.49 16.02
C LEU A 125 4.84 -2.00 17.36
N ASP A 126 4.08 -2.84 18.06
CA ASP A 126 4.52 -3.45 19.32
C ASP A 126 5.78 -4.30 19.11
N VAL A 127 5.81 -5.10 18.05
CA VAL A 127 6.92 -6.02 17.76
C VAL A 127 8.13 -5.32 17.13
N LEU A 128 7.90 -4.35 16.24
CA LEU A 128 8.94 -3.68 15.46
C LEU A 128 9.39 -2.35 16.09
N GLY A 129 8.80 -1.96 17.22
CA GLY A 129 9.01 -0.66 17.83
C GLY A 129 8.24 0.47 17.15
N CYS A 130 7.83 1.44 17.97
CA CYS A 130 7.08 2.61 17.54
C CYS A 130 7.96 3.61 16.78
N GLU A 131 9.17 3.84 17.30
CA GLU A 131 10.08 4.87 16.81
C GLU A 131 10.57 4.57 15.39
N ALA A 132 10.51 5.59 14.55
CA ALA A 132 11.01 5.58 13.19
C ALA A 132 12.18 6.57 13.07
N SER A 133 13.06 6.36 12.09
CA SER A 133 14.24 7.23 11.93
C SER A 133 13.92 8.59 11.31
N ILE A 134 12.78 8.70 10.63
CA ILE A 134 12.30 9.90 9.94
C ILE A 134 10.95 10.35 10.50
N PHE A 135 10.03 9.40 10.67
CA PHE A 135 8.69 9.67 11.20
C PHE A 135 8.71 9.59 12.72
N LYS A 136 7.73 10.22 13.38
CA LYS A 136 7.54 9.99 14.82
C LYS A 136 7.03 8.58 15.12
N GLN A 137 6.24 8.03 14.20
CA GLN A 137 5.76 6.66 14.27
C GLN A 137 5.86 5.99 12.90
N LYS A 138 6.22 4.69 12.85
CA LYS A 138 6.29 3.97 11.56
C LYS A 138 4.97 4.10 10.78
N VAL A 139 5.06 4.43 9.50
CA VAL A 139 3.91 4.62 8.63
C VAL A 139 3.53 3.30 7.94
N LEU A 140 2.26 2.91 7.99
CA LEU A 140 1.76 1.73 7.30
C LEU A 140 1.56 2.01 5.80
N ILE A 141 2.19 1.21 4.94
CA ILE A 141 2.02 1.25 3.48
C ILE A 141 1.61 -0.10 2.90
N TYR A 142 1.05 -0.06 1.69
CA TYR A 142 0.67 -1.27 0.96
C TYR A 142 1.86 -1.90 0.23
N SER A 143 2.02 -3.21 0.35
CA SER A 143 3.07 -3.95 -0.37
C SER A 143 2.99 -3.80 -1.89
N CYS A 144 1.78 -3.75 -2.47
CA CYS A 144 1.63 -3.59 -3.92
C CYS A 144 2.10 -2.20 -4.34
N GLY A 145 3.11 -2.14 -5.21
CA GLY A 145 3.76 -0.88 -5.59
C GLY A 145 4.94 -0.50 -4.68
N THR A 146 5.16 -1.21 -3.56
CA THR A 146 6.40 -1.10 -2.79
C THR A 146 7.41 -2.06 -3.39
N ILE A 147 8.44 -1.55 -4.07
CA ILE A 147 9.36 -2.39 -4.84
C ILE A 147 10.41 -3.03 -3.92
N ASN A 148 10.66 -4.33 -4.13
CA ASN A 148 11.77 -5.01 -3.49
C ASN A 148 13.08 -4.63 -4.21
N PRO A 149 14.04 -3.96 -3.57
CA PRO A 149 15.26 -3.51 -4.23
C PRO A 149 16.20 -4.67 -4.64
N LYS A 150 15.93 -5.91 -4.22
CA LYS A 150 16.67 -7.11 -4.64
C LYS A 150 16.22 -7.66 -6.01
N VAL A 151 15.26 -7.04 -6.67
CA VAL A 151 14.79 -7.49 -7.99
C VAL A 151 15.75 -7.08 -9.08
N THR A 152 16.08 -8.01 -9.97
CA THR A 152 17.06 -7.78 -11.04
C THR A 152 16.45 -7.08 -12.25
N ASN A 153 15.16 -7.29 -12.52
CA ASN A 153 14.46 -6.63 -13.62
C ASN A 153 13.72 -5.39 -13.13
N LEU A 154 14.22 -4.21 -13.52
CA LEU A 154 13.68 -2.89 -13.21
C LEU A 154 13.58 -2.67 -11.68
N PRO A 155 14.72 -2.41 -11.00
CA PRO A 155 14.89 -2.46 -9.54
C PRO A 155 14.17 -1.36 -8.76
N LEU A 156 13.98 -0.17 -9.36
CA LEU A 156 13.26 0.96 -8.78
C LEU A 156 13.50 1.13 -7.26
N PRO A 157 14.75 1.31 -6.80
CA PRO A 157 15.02 1.48 -5.37
C PRO A 157 14.29 2.71 -4.84
N HIS A 158 14.09 2.78 -3.52
CA HIS A 158 13.40 3.92 -2.90
C HIS A 158 11.97 4.17 -3.41
N HIS A 159 11.25 3.13 -3.81
CA HIS A 159 9.89 3.22 -4.37
C HIS A 159 8.82 2.67 -3.39
N PRO A 160 8.43 3.41 -2.34
CA PRO A 160 7.32 3.02 -1.49
C PRO A 160 5.99 3.18 -2.22
N SER A 161 5.03 2.28 -1.98
CA SER A 161 3.72 2.39 -2.62
C SER A 161 2.99 3.65 -2.22
N ASP A 162 2.49 4.40 -3.20
CA ASP A 162 1.64 5.55 -2.96
C ASP A 162 0.16 5.19 -2.72
N LEU A 163 -0.21 3.91 -2.84
CA LEU A 163 -1.62 3.47 -2.98
C LEU A 163 -2.41 3.54 -1.68
N PHE A 164 -1.74 3.48 -0.54
CA PHE A 164 -2.31 3.48 0.81
C PHE A 164 -1.27 3.97 1.80
N PHE A 165 -1.66 4.91 2.66
CA PHE A 165 -0.88 5.25 3.86
C PHE A 165 -1.80 5.27 5.07
N PHE A 166 -1.28 4.82 6.22
CA PHE A 166 -1.89 5.02 7.52
C PHE A 166 -0.81 5.33 8.55
N GLY A 167 -1.01 6.36 9.36
CA GLY A 167 -0.04 6.79 10.37
C GLY A 167 -0.51 8.05 11.07
N LEU A 168 0.38 8.64 11.87
CA LEU A 168 0.12 9.94 12.48
C LEU A 168 -0.12 10.99 11.39
N THR A 169 -1.11 11.85 11.58
CA THR A 169 -1.44 12.91 10.62
C THR A 169 -0.23 13.81 10.33
N GLU A 170 0.59 14.10 11.35
CA GLU A 170 1.82 14.86 11.19
C GLU A 170 2.87 14.16 10.32
N ASP A 171 3.01 12.83 10.42
CA ASP A 171 3.95 12.06 9.61
C ASP A 171 3.49 11.99 8.14
N ILE A 172 2.19 11.84 7.90
CA ILE A 172 1.63 11.86 6.53
C ILE A 172 1.74 13.26 5.91
N ASN A 173 1.66 14.33 6.72
CA ASN A 173 1.90 15.70 6.28
C ASN A 173 3.34 15.93 5.78
N LEU A 174 4.33 15.21 6.30
CA LEU A 174 5.70 15.28 5.78
C LEU A 174 5.80 14.73 4.35
N ILE A 175 5.04 13.68 4.04
CA ILE A 175 5.02 13.02 2.72
C ILE A 175 4.24 13.86 1.69
N TYR A 176 3.09 14.41 2.08
CA TYR A 176 2.19 15.17 1.21
C TYR A 176 2.12 16.64 1.61
N ASP A 177 3.21 17.37 1.39
CA ASP A 177 3.31 18.78 1.75
C ASP A 177 2.94 19.75 0.61
N GLY A 178 2.46 19.22 -0.52
CA GLY A 178 1.97 20.02 -1.64
C GLY A 178 3.04 20.47 -2.62
N ARG A 179 4.30 20.01 -2.48
CA ARG A 179 5.36 20.31 -3.44
C ARG A 179 5.12 19.62 -4.78
N PHE A 180 5.48 20.30 -5.86
CA PHE A 180 5.38 19.76 -7.22
C PHE A 180 6.73 19.24 -7.72
N ILE A 181 6.68 18.26 -8.61
CA ILE A 181 7.83 17.88 -9.44
C ILE A 181 7.99 18.91 -10.56
N SER A 182 9.24 19.25 -10.90
CA SER A 182 9.51 20.16 -12.02
C SER A 182 9.23 19.47 -13.37
N LYS A 183 8.94 20.28 -14.40
CA LYS A 183 8.78 19.77 -15.77
C LYS A 183 10.05 19.08 -16.28
N ASP A 184 11.23 19.57 -15.90
CA ASP A 184 12.51 18.97 -16.30
C ASP A 184 12.68 17.56 -15.73
N LEU A 185 12.34 17.34 -14.46
CA LEU A 185 12.40 16.01 -13.86
C LEU A 185 11.30 15.09 -14.39
N ALA A 186 10.11 15.62 -14.65
CA ALA A 186 8.98 14.86 -15.18
C ALA A 186 9.17 14.43 -16.65
N ASN A 187 9.90 15.23 -17.43
CA ASN A 187 10.17 15.06 -18.86
C ASN A 187 11.66 14.81 -19.18
N TYR A 188 12.40 14.26 -18.22
CA TYR A 188 13.84 14.07 -18.33
C TYR A 188 14.24 13.35 -19.63
N TYR A 189 13.65 12.19 -19.90
CA TYR A 189 14.02 11.35 -21.04
C TYR A 189 13.47 11.82 -22.39
N LEU A 190 12.57 12.81 -22.43
CA LEU A 190 12.26 13.52 -23.69
C LEU A 190 13.44 14.36 -24.17
N ASN A 191 14.27 14.84 -23.25
CA ASN A 191 15.37 15.75 -23.53
C ASN A 191 16.76 15.10 -23.38
N HIS A 192 16.82 13.85 -22.91
CA HIS A 192 18.07 13.13 -22.63
C HIS A 192 18.07 11.75 -23.30
N ASN A 193 19.10 11.48 -24.10
CA ASN A 193 19.29 10.21 -24.80
C ASN A 193 20.18 9.25 -24.00
N GLU A 194 19.73 8.90 -22.80
CA GLU A 194 20.38 7.92 -21.92
C GLU A 194 19.67 6.57 -21.97
N TYR A 195 20.35 5.51 -21.52
CA TYR A 195 19.73 4.18 -21.39
C TYR A 195 18.46 4.25 -20.52
N ASN A 196 17.34 3.78 -21.06
CA ASN A 196 16.01 3.89 -20.45
C ASN A 196 15.23 2.58 -20.69
N PRO A 197 15.46 1.54 -19.87
CA PRO A 197 14.90 0.21 -20.11
C PRO A 197 13.38 0.11 -19.96
N ALA A 198 12.74 1.10 -19.32
CA ALA A 198 11.31 1.10 -19.05
C ALA A 198 10.53 2.10 -19.90
N LEU A 199 11.22 2.85 -20.78
CA LEU A 199 10.67 3.94 -21.57
C LEU A 199 9.90 4.95 -20.70
N PHE A 200 10.38 5.17 -19.48
CA PHE A 200 9.81 6.18 -18.59
C PHE A 200 10.31 7.56 -18.99
N ASN A 201 9.44 8.55 -18.94
CA ASN A 201 9.81 9.92 -19.32
C ASN A 201 10.48 10.68 -18.16
N HIS A 202 10.17 10.30 -16.92
CA HIS A 202 10.65 10.96 -15.71
C HIS A 202 12.02 10.43 -15.26
N LEU A 203 12.79 11.28 -14.58
CA LEU A 203 14.06 10.85 -13.96
C LEU A 203 13.83 9.85 -12.82
N TYR A 204 12.80 10.09 -12.01
CA TYR A 204 12.35 9.24 -10.91
C TYR A 204 10.86 8.98 -11.05
N THR A 205 10.39 7.75 -10.75
CA THR A 205 8.95 7.49 -10.75
C THR A 205 8.25 8.39 -9.73
N PRO A 206 6.94 8.68 -9.88
CA PRO A 206 6.19 9.45 -8.90
C PRO A 206 6.38 8.96 -7.46
N GLU A 207 6.40 7.65 -7.27
CA GLU A 207 6.61 6.99 -5.98
C GLU A 207 8.04 7.16 -5.46
N GLN A 208 9.06 7.06 -6.31
CA GLN A 208 10.44 7.36 -5.93
C GLN A 208 10.61 8.83 -5.55
N PHE A 209 10.10 9.74 -6.38
CA PHE A 209 10.22 11.17 -6.14
C PHE A 209 9.53 11.57 -4.84
N LEU A 210 8.35 11.00 -4.53
CA LEU A 210 7.66 11.18 -3.25
C LEU A 210 8.58 10.93 -2.05
N TRP A 211 9.36 9.85 -2.10
CA TRP A 211 10.24 9.46 -1.01
C TRP A 211 11.57 10.22 -1.01
N LEU A 212 12.26 10.26 -2.14
CA LEU A 212 13.56 10.92 -2.28
C LEU A 212 13.50 12.40 -1.91
N GLN A 213 12.43 13.10 -2.32
CA GLN A 213 12.26 14.52 -2.03
C GLN A 213 11.97 14.79 -0.54
N LEU A 214 11.40 13.82 0.19
CA LEU A 214 11.26 13.89 1.64
C LEU A 214 12.64 13.71 2.31
N LEU A 215 13.41 12.70 1.89
CA LEU A 215 14.76 12.47 2.40
C LEU A 215 15.65 13.70 2.21
N ASP A 216 15.65 14.29 1.02
CA ASP A 216 16.41 15.50 0.69
C ASP A 216 16.00 16.68 1.59
N LYS A 217 14.69 16.90 1.76
CA LYS A 217 14.16 18.00 2.60
C LYS A 217 14.61 17.89 4.06
N LEU A 218 14.70 16.66 4.56
CA LEU A 218 15.10 16.37 5.93
C LEU A 218 16.62 16.20 6.08
N ASN A 219 17.40 16.42 5.02
CA ASN A 219 18.86 16.25 4.98
C ASN A 219 19.30 14.85 5.45
N ILE A 220 18.50 13.82 5.14
CA ILE A 220 18.87 12.43 5.45
C ILE A 220 20.07 12.06 4.58
N THR A 221 21.10 11.49 5.20
CA THR A 221 22.28 11.02 4.46
C THR A 221 21.98 9.66 3.84
N TYR A 222 22.01 9.58 2.51
CA TYR A 222 21.85 8.34 1.75
C TYR A 222 22.48 8.46 0.35
N LYS A 223 22.73 7.32 -0.29
CA LYS A 223 23.17 7.19 -1.68
C LYS A 223 21.96 7.32 -2.60
N LYS A 224 21.67 8.55 -2.97
CA LYS A 224 20.63 8.85 -3.96
C LYS A 224 20.96 8.21 -5.31
N PRO A 225 20.03 7.45 -5.93
CA PRO A 225 20.21 6.95 -7.28
C PRO A 225 20.17 8.12 -8.27
N LYS A 226 20.97 8.06 -9.34
CA LYS A 226 21.05 9.03 -10.43
C LYS A 226 19.76 9.09 -11.24
N ASN A 227 19.10 7.94 -11.42
CA ASN A 227 17.84 7.81 -12.14
C ASN A 227 16.97 6.69 -11.54
N TYR A 228 15.81 6.45 -12.13
CA TYR A 228 14.82 5.54 -11.56
C TYR A 228 15.29 4.09 -11.44
N PHE A 229 16.26 3.63 -12.22
CA PHE A 229 16.67 2.22 -12.29
C PHE A 229 18.11 1.97 -11.81
N GLU A 230 18.89 2.99 -11.45
CA GLU A 230 20.23 2.78 -10.91
C GLU A 230 20.14 1.99 -9.60
N ILE A 231 20.85 0.86 -9.55
CA ILE A 231 20.94 0.03 -8.37
C ILE A 231 22.39 -0.43 -8.20
N ASN A 232 22.84 -0.47 -6.95
CA ASN A 232 24.02 -1.21 -6.52
C ASN A 232 23.74 -1.72 -5.10
N GLU A 233 24.66 -2.51 -4.55
CA GLU A 233 24.48 -3.10 -3.22
C GLU A 233 24.20 -2.05 -2.14
N ARG A 234 24.92 -0.92 -2.16
CA ARG A 234 24.72 0.16 -1.20
C ARG A 234 23.32 0.78 -1.31
N ILE A 235 22.86 1.12 -2.52
CA ILE A 235 21.51 1.67 -2.74
C ILE A 235 20.44 0.66 -2.29
N ALA A 236 20.65 -0.63 -2.57
CA ALA A 236 19.71 -1.67 -2.16
C ALA A 236 19.64 -1.81 -0.64
N GLN A 237 20.78 -1.85 0.04
CA GLN A 237 20.86 -1.93 1.51
C GLN A 237 20.24 -0.70 2.18
N GLU A 238 20.56 0.50 1.71
CA GLU A 238 20.00 1.73 2.26
C GLU A 238 18.50 1.86 1.98
N THR A 239 18.00 1.39 0.83
CA THR A 239 16.55 1.29 0.57
C THR A 239 15.87 0.40 1.62
N LEU A 240 16.44 -0.79 1.88
CA LEU A 240 15.88 -1.72 2.87
C LEU A 240 15.95 -1.16 4.29
N TYR A 241 17.07 -0.54 4.66
CA TYR A 241 17.22 0.12 5.96
C TYR A 241 16.17 1.20 6.16
N LEU A 242 16.07 2.15 5.21
CA LEU A 242 15.12 3.24 5.29
C LEU A 242 13.67 2.75 5.32
N PHE A 243 13.35 1.68 4.60
CA PHE A 243 12.01 1.10 4.64
C PHE A 243 11.73 0.40 5.98
N SER A 244 12.65 -0.43 6.49
CA SER A 244 12.49 -1.13 7.77
C SER A 244 12.46 -0.18 8.97
N SER A 245 13.19 0.93 8.90
CA SER A 245 13.19 1.97 9.95
C SER A 245 11.89 2.77 9.97
N ASN A 246 11.21 2.99 8.84
CA ASN A 246 10.15 4.00 8.74
C ASN A 246 8.78 3.47 8.37
N PHE A 247 8.69 2.29 7.78
CA PHE A 247 7.43 1.76 7.31
C PHE A 247 7.08 0.44 8.01
N ILE A 248 5.77 0.19 8.07
CA ILE A 248 5.22 -1.15 8.19
C ILE A 248 4.64 -1.50 6.82
N VAL A 249 5.06 -2.61 6.22
CA VAL A 249 4.63 -2.99 4.87
C VAL A 249 3.69 -4.18 4.97
N LEU A 250 2.41 -3.98 4.62
CA LEU A 250 1.40 -5.04 4.71
C LEU A 250 0.82 -5.43 3.35
N ASP A 251 0.60 -6.74 3.19
CA ASP A 251 -0.15 -7.32 2.09
C ASP A 251 -1.67 -7.09 2.20
N GLN A 252 -2.36 -7.20 1.08
CA GLN A 252 -3.79 -6.94 0.92
C GLN A 252 -4.70 -7.65 1.95
N PRO A 253 -4.46 -8.92 2.35
CA PRO A 253 -5.30 -9.58 3.34
C PRO A 253 -5.27 -8.92 4.72
N HIS A 254 -4.15 -8.31 5.11
CA HIS A 254 -4.01 -7.56 6.37
C HIS A 254 -4.76 -6.23 6.32
N LEU A 255 -4.65 -5.54 5.19
CA LEU A 255 -5.26 -4.22 5.01
C LEU A 255 -6.79 -4.27 4.91
N GLY A 256 -7.37 -5.42 4.55
CA GLY A 256 -8.81 -5.63 4.58
C GLY A 256 -9.60 -4.91 3.49
N PHE A 257 -8.95 -4.32 2.46
CA PHE A 257 -9.60 -3.74 1.29
C PHE A 257 -9.32 -4.52 0.01
N LYS A 258 -10.11 -4.27 -1.05
CA LYS A 258 -9.86 -4.75 -2.41
C LYS A 258 -9.44 -3.60 -3.31
N SER A 259 -8.47 -3.87 -4.17
CA SER A 259 -7.95 -2.95 -5.17
C SER A 259 -8.12 -3.50 -6.59
N LYS A 260 -8.07 -2.63 -7.60
CA LYS A 260 -7.99 -3.08 -9.00
C LYS A 260 -6.63 -3.75 -9.33
N PHE A 261 -5.61 -3.45 -8.54
CA PHE A 261 -4.26 -3.99 -8.70
C PHE A 261 -4.18 -5.45 -8.24
N ASP A 262 -5.15 -5.91 -7.45
CA ASP A 262 -5.22 -7.28 -6.95
C ASP A 262 -5.21 -8.31 -8.09
N LYS A 263 -5.88 -7.98 -9.21
CA LYS A 263 -5.98 -8.82 -10.41
C LYS A 263 -4.88 -8.57 -11.45
N LYS A 264 -4.36 -7.33 -11.52
CA LYS A 264 -3.40 -6.91 -12.54
C LYS A 264 -2.01 -7.51 -12.33
N PHE A 265 -1.59 -7.66 -11.08
CA PHE A 265 -0.33 -8.31 -10.78
C PHE A 265 -0.60 -9.80 -10.52
N LYS A 266 -0.10 -10.68 -11.40
CA LYS A 266 -0.21 -12.12 -11.17
C LYS A 266 0.48 -12.45 -9.84
N TYR A 267 0.00 -13.49 -9.17
CA TYR A 267 0.51 -13.88 -7.86
C TYR A 267 2.03 -14.12 -7.86
N LYS A 268 2.57 -14.66 -8.97
CA LYS A 268 4.01 -14.88 -9.17
C LYS A 268 4.79 -13.56 -9.26
N ASP A 269 4.24 -12.56 -9.97
CA ASP A 269 4.88 -11.24 -10.13
C ASP A 269 4.86 -10.45 -8.82
N LYS A 270 3.80 -10.58 -8.00
CA LYS A 270 3.77 -9.98 -6.65
C LYS A 270 4.85 -10.57 -5.74
N LYS A 271 5.10 -11.88 -5.84
CA LYS A 271 6.09 -12.59 -5.02
C LYS A 271 7.53 -12.22 -5.34
N THR A 272 7.83 -11.72 -6.54
CA THR A 272 9.21 -11.39 -6.90
C THR A 272 9.39 -9.88 -6.90
N ARG A 273 8.46 -9.12 -7.50
CA ARG A 273 8.61 -7.68 -7.71
C ARG A 273 8.43 -6.84 -6.45
N PHE A 274 7.45 -7.19 -5.63
CA PHE A 274 7.03 -6.35 -4.50
C PHE A 274 7.61 -6.82 -3.19
N LEU A 275 7.83 -5.87 -2.29
CA LEU A 275 8.18 -6.11 -0.91
C LEU A 275 6.91 -6.58 -0.17
N THR A 276 6.70 -7.89 -0.10
CA THR A 276 5.61 -8.52 0.65
C THR A 276 5.82 -8.33 2.15
N THR A 277 4.78 -8.58 2.96
CA THR A 277 4.91 -8.55 4.43
C THR A 277 6.04 -9.46 4.90
N LYS A 278 6.12 -10.66 4.32
CA LYS A 278 7.18 -11.63 4.62
C LYS A 278 8.58 -11.09 4.30
N HIS A 279 8.80 -10.58 3.09
CA HIS A 279 10.12 -10.03 2.73
C HIS A 279 10.52 -8.89 3.66
N PHE A 280 9.55 -8.02 3.99
CA PHE A 280 9.77 -6.92 4.92
C PHE A 280 10.22 -7.42 6.29
N LEU A 281 9.54 -8.42 6.88
CA LEU A 281 9.95 -9.00 8.17
C LEU A 281 11.32 -9.68 8.09
N ASP A 282 11.60 -10.42 7.02
CA ASP A 282 12.90 -11.06 6.80
C ASP A 282 14.03 -10.01 6.75
N PHE A 283 13.79 -8.87 6.08
CA PHE A 283 14.76 -7.77 6.04
C PHE A 283 14.86 -6.99 7.34
N TYR A 284 13.74 -6.77 8.04
CA TYR A 284 13.76 -6.14 9.36
C TYR A 284 14.64 -6.95 10.31
N LYS A 285 14.44 -8.28 10.34
CA LYS A 285 15.25 -9.21 11.13
C LYS A 285 16.74 -9.19 10.73
N TYR A 286 17.02 -9.13 9.44
CA TYR A 286 18.40 -9.04 8.94
C TYR A 286 19.11 -7.76 9.40
N ILE A 287 18.39 -6.63 9.47
CA ILE A 287 18.96 -5.31 9.78
C ILE A 287 19.05 -5.04 11.27
N PHE A 288 18.00 -5.36 12.03
CA PHE A 288 17.87 -5.01 13.45
C PHE A 288 18.06 -6.21 14.39
N GLY A 289 18.31 -7.40 13.84
CA GLY A 289 18.38 -8.64 14.61
C GLY A 289 17.01 -9.25 14.89
N SER A 290 17.02 -10.35 15.64
CA SER A 290 15.81 -11.09 15.98
C SER A 290 15.44 -10.92 17.45
N SER A 291 14.14 -10.92 17.74
CA SER A 291 13.58 -11.02 19.09
C SER A 291 12.55 -12.16 19.12
N GLU A 292 12.22 -12.68 20.29
CA GLU A 292 11.21 -13.73 20.42
C GLU A 292 9.85 -13.28 19.84
N LYS A 293 9.43 -12.05 20.16
CA LYS A 293 8.22 -11.42 19.60
C LYS A 293 8.27 -11.35 18.06
N LEU A 294 9.43 -11.02 17.49
CA LEU A 294 9.61 -10.98 16.03
C LEU A 294 9.57 -12.37 15.39
N GLU A 295 10.22 -13.38 15.99
CA GLU A 295 10.14 -14.76 15.49
C GLU A 295 8.70 -15.27 15.50
N HIS A 296 7.96 -14.96 16.57
CA HIS A 296 6.54 -15.30 16.67
C HIS A 296 5.73 -14.59 15.58
N LEU A 297 5.95 -13.29 15.36
CA LEU A 297 5.27 -12.55 14.28
C LEU A 297 5.58 -13.14 12.90
N CYS A 298 6.84 -13.54 12.64
CA CYS A 298 7.24 -14.22 11.41
C CYS A 298 6.55 -15.58 11.22
N ARG A 299 6.38 -16.36 12.29
CA ARG A 299 5.64 -17.64 12.25
C ARG A 299 4.15 -17.41 11.99
N TYR A 300 3.56 -16.46 12.72
CA TYR A 300 2.18 -16.05 12.52
C TYR A 300 1.94 -15.61 11.07
N GLU A 301 2.81 -14.75 10.52
CA GLU A 301 2.72 -14.28 9.13
C GLU A 301 2.77 -15.44 8.14
N LYS A 302 3.68 -16.41 8.35
CA LYS A 302 3.76 -17.61 7.51
C LYS A 302 2.45 -18.40 7.52
N VAL A 303 1.87 -18.64 8.70
CA VAL A 303 0.61 -19.37 8.84
C VAL A 303 -0.56 -18.58 8.25
N PHE A 304 -0.64 -17.28 8.52
CA PHE A 304 -1.67 -16.38 8.00
C PHE A 304 -1.63 -16.33 6.46
N TYR A 305 -0.43 -16.21 5.90
CA TYR A 305 -0.20 -16.26 4.46
C TYR A 305 -0.69 -17.58 3.85
N ASP A 306 -0.29 -18.70 4.45
CA ASP A 306 -0.66 -20.04 3.99
C ASP A 306 -2.17 -20.27 4.07
N TYR A 307 -2.82 -19.75 5.11
CA TYR A 307 -4.27 -19.78 5.28
C TYR A 307 -4.98 -19.01 4.16
N ASN A 308 -4.54 -17.77 3.88
CA ASN A 308 -5.12 -16.97 2.81
C ASN A 308 -4.92 -17.62 1.44
N CYS A 309 -3.75 -18.22 1.16
CA CYS A 309 -3.51 -19.00 -0.05
C CYS A 309 -4.56 -20.11 -0.23
N SER A 310 -4.81 -20.90 0.83
CA SER A 310 -5.79 -21.99 0.82
C SER A 310 -7.21 -21.49 0.56
N LEU A 311 -7.64 -20.40 1.21
CA LEU A 311 -8.96 -19.79 0.95
C LEU A 311 -9.13 -19.38 -0.52
N THR A 312 -8.10 -18.78 -1.12
CA THR A 312 -8.14 -18.41 -2.54
C THR A 312 -8.28 -19.63 -3.45
N SER A 313 -7.56 -20.71 -3.13
CA SER A 313 -7.62 -21.99 -3.86
C SER A 313 -9.03 -22.60 -3.78
N ILE A 314 -9.60 -22.71 -2.58
CA ILE A 314 -10.98 -23.19 -2.37
C ILE A 314 -11.97 -22.35 -3.15
N SER A 315 -11.88 -21.01 -3.06
CA SER A 315 -12.79 -20.12 -3.78
C SER A 315 -12.72 -20.31 -5.30
N LYS A 316 -11.52 -20.58 -5.84
CA LYS A 316 -11.33 -20.89 -7.26
C LYS A 316 -12.00 -22.22 -7.63
N HIS A 317 -11.78 -23.28 -6.85
CA HIS A 317 -12.41 -24.59 -7.08
C HIS A 317 -13.93 -24.52 -6.97
N MET A 318 -14.48 -23.81 -5.98
CA MET A 318 -15.93 -23.60 -5.85
C MET A 318 -16.52 -22.87 -7.04
N LYS A 319 -15.84 -21.86 -7.61
CA LYS A 319 -16.31 -21.19 -8.83
C LYS A 319 -16.32 -22.09 -10.06
N ILE A 320 -15.36 -23.01 -10.15
CA ILE A 320 -15.36 -24.04 -11.21
C ILE A 320 -16.55 -24.98 -10.98
N LEU A 321 -16.78 -25.42 -9.74
CA LEU A 321 -17.93 -26.24 -9.34
C LEU A 321 -19.27 -25.64 -9.80
N PHE A 322 -19.52 -24.37 -9.42
CA PHE A 322 -20.76 -23.68 -9.77
C PHE A 322 -20.91 -23.40 -11.27
N LYS A 323 -19.81 -23.46 -12.03
CA LYS A 323 -19.82 -23.36 -13.49
C LYS A 323 -20.13 -24.70 -14.18
N TYR A 324 -19.85 -25.83 -13.52
CA TYR A 324 -19.97 -27.19 -14.07
C TYR A 324 -20.82 -28.09 -13.16
N LEU A 325 -22.07 -27.70 -12.93
CA LEU A 325 -23.04 -28.54 -12.22
C LEU A 325 -23.39 -29.77 -13.08
N GLY A 326 -22.60 -30.83 -12.86
CA GLY A 326 -22.60 -32.16 -13.47
C GLY A 326 -21.24 -32.82 -13.13
N PHE A 327 -21.12 -33.39 -11.93
CA PHE A 327 -19.85 -33.49 -11.19
C PHE A 327 -18.93 -34.68 -11.54
N PRO A 328 -17.61 -34.45 -11.71
CA PRO A 328 -16.56 -35.44 -11.49
C PRO A 328 -16.16 -35.55 -10.01
N ILE A 329 -15.93 -36.77 -9.51
CA ILE A 329 -15.50 -37.10 -8.13
C ILE A 329 -14.21 -36.37 -7.74
N GLU A 330 -13.34 -36.11 -8.71
CA GLU A 330 -12.06 -35.43 -8.56
C GLU A 330 -12.23 -34.02 -8.00
N ILE A 331 -13.29 -33.30 -8.36
CA ILE A 331 -13.53 -31.94 -7.87
C ILE A 331 -13.96 -31.96 -6.39
N LEU A 332 -14.76 -32.94 -5.98
CA LEU A 332 -15.16 -33.12 -4.57
C LEU A 332 -13.95 -33.50 -3.71
N VAL A 333 -13.08 -34.37 -4.22
CA VAL A 333 -11.82 -34.74 -3.56
C VAL A 333 -10.90 -33.52 -3.40
N MET A 334 -10.75 -32.69 -4.45
CA MET A 334 -9.98 -31.45 -4.37
C MET A 334 -10.56 -30.46 -3.34
N ILE A 335 -11.89 -30.34 -3.26
CA ILE A 335 -12.56 -29.51 -2.25
C ILE A 335 -12.30 -30.05 -0.85
N TYR A 336 -12.45 -31.36 -0.63
CA TYR A 336 -12.21 -32.01 0.65
C TYR A 336 -10.78 -31.78 1.14
N TYR A 337 -9.76 -32.03 0.31
CA TYR A 337 -8.36 -31.77 0.68
C TYR A 337 -8.10 -30.29 0.93
N SER A 338 -8.73 -29.40 0.15
CA SER A 338 -8.58 -27.96 0.36
C SER A 338 -9.20 -27.51 1.69
N LEU A 339 -10.38 -28.04 2.05
CA LEU A 339 -11.06 -27.78 3.32
C LEU A 339 -10.33 -28.38 4.52
N LEU A 340 -9.80 -29.60 4.38
CA LEU A 340 -8.97 -30.25 5.41
C LEU A 340 -7.68 -29.45 5.66
N THR A 341 -7.01 -29.03 4.58
CA THR A 341 -5.84 -28.15 4.67
C THR A 341 -6.19 -26.82 5.34
N LEU A 342 -7.35 -26.25 5.01
CA LEU A 342 -7.84 -25.03 5.65
C LEU A 342 -8.07 -25.24 7.15
N PHE A 343 -8.72 -26.34 7.54
CA PHE A 343 -8.99 -26.67 8.93
C PHE A 343 -7.70 -26.82 9.75
N LEU A 344 -6.72 -27.56 9.24
CA LEU A 344 -5.41 -27.70 9.89
C LEU A 344 -4.71 -26.35 10.04
N LYS A 345 -4.78 -25.48 9.03
CA LYS A 345 -4.22 -24.12 9.09
C LYS A 345 -4.97 -23.21 10.06
N ILE A 346 -6.30 -23.32 10.18
CA ILE A 346 -7.09 -22.61 11.20
C ILE A 346 -6.62 -23.01 12.59
N ARG A 347 -6.43 -24.32 12.83
CA ARG A 347 -5.95 -24.83 14.11
C ARG A 347 -4.55 -24.30 14.44
N LEU A 348 -3.64 -24.27 13.45
CA LEU A 348 -2.32 -23.67 13.62
C LEU A 348 -2.40 -22.17 13.92
N LEU A 349 -3.19 -21.41 13.15
CA LEU A 349 -3.37 -19.98 13.37
C LEU A 349 -3.96 -19.68 14.75
N TYR A 350 -4.94 -20.48 15.18
CA TYR A 350 -5.55 -20.37 16.51
C TYR A 350 -4.53 -20.62 17.62
N ASN A 351 -3.69 -21.66 17.47
CA ASN A 351 -2.62 -21.96 18.43
C ASN A 351 -1.57 -20.84 18.50
N GLU A 352 -1.16 -20.28 17.37
CA GLU A 352 -0.24 -19.13 17.31
C GLU A 352 -0.88 -17.87 17.94
N ILE A 353 -2.17 -17.62 17.70
CA ILE A 353 -2.90 -16.51 18.35
C ILE A 353 -2.95 -16.71 19.89
N ILE A 354 -3.20 -17.92 20.37
CA ILE A 354 -3.18 -18.22 21.81
C ILE A 354 -1.78 -18.03 22.38
N SER A 355 -0.75 -18.50 21.68
CA SER A 355 0.64 -18.35 22.11
C SER A 355 1.02 -16.87 22.22
N TYR A 356 0.65 -16.06 21.22
CA TYR A 356 0.83 -14.61 21.24
C TYR A 356 0.19 -13.95 22.46
N ASN A 357 -1.07 -14.30 22.75
CA ASN A 357 -1.82 -13.76 23.88
C ASN A 357 -1.27 -14.21 25.25
N LYS A 358 -0.51 -15.31 25.33
CA LYS A 358 0.17 -15.73 26.56
C LYS A 358 1.47 -14.96 26.77
N CYS A 359 2.32 -14.87 25.75
CA CYS A 359 3.58 -14.12 25.82
C CYS A 359 3.39 -12.59 26.05
N SER A 360 2.19 -12.06 25.80
CA SER A 360 1.86 -10.64 26.05
C SER A 360 1.23 -10.37 27.42
N ASN A 361 0.89 -11.41 28.20
CA ASN A 361 0.33 -11.29 29.55
C ASN A 361 1.35 -11.63 30.66
N ASP A 362 2.55 -12.11 30.29
CA ASP A 362 3.63 -12.47 31.21
C ASP A 362 4.73 -11.36 31.32
N GLU A 363 4.46 -10.17 30.78
CA GLU A 363 5.21 -8.90 30.97
C GLU A 363 4.25 -7.83 31.52
#